data_AF-A0A966BX40-F1
#
_entry.id   AF-A0A966BX40-F1
#
_cell.length_a   1.000
_cell.length_b   1.000
_cell.length_c   1.000
_cell.angle_alpha   90.00
_cell.angle_beta   90.00
_cell.angle_gamma   90.00
#
_symmetry.space_group_name_H-M   'P 1'
#
loop_
_entity.id
_entity.type
_entity.pdbx_description
1 polymer ?
#
loop_
_entity_poly.entity_id
_entity_poly.type
_entity_poly.pdbx_seq_one_letter_code
_entity_poly.pdbx_strand_id
1 'polypeptide(L)'
;MSEVFERGIQAYEAKQYNEAYKLFKEVSPSNANALMNLGLMHMKGRGCVQDTPTAMELFEKAAATGSVPAMFALGTFYEKGLHAGNIDNEKALHFYKQAADNAHVEGQLKTGLLYKQKENLAEAMRYLITAAYNNNTQAQSLITYVSNKEGATITNSAFHSLDAERQKALVANLIETQIKPILASDGGGIELVNYIAGETPQVWLSYLGACSGCHLGSTSTADMLLEHFQTMIDKNVILYLM
;
A
#
# COMPACT_ATOMS: atom_id res chain seq x y z
N MET A 1 28.06 3.31 7.94
CA MET A 1 27.97 1.85 7.71
C MET A 1 29.36 1.28 7.93
N SER A 2 29.54 0.09 8.51
CA SER A 2 30.90 -0.43 8.79
C SER A 2 31.55 -1.02 7.53
N GLU A 3 32.85 -0.79 7.34
CA GLU A 3 33.64 -1.33 6.22
C GLU A 3 33.51 -2.85 6.08
N VAL A 4 33.43 -3.56 7.20
CA VAL A 4 33.24 -5.03 7.26
C VAL A 4 31.89 -5.44 6.66
N PHE A 5 30.82 -4.67 6.90
CA PHE A 5 29.50 -4.98 6.32
C PHE A 5 29.51 -4.84 4.80
N GLU A 6 30.11 -3.78 4.28
CA GLU A 6 30.21 -3.53 2.83
C GLU A 6 31.02 -4.63 2.13
N ARG A 7 32.13 -5.06 2.73
CA ARG A 7 32.88 -6.24 2.26
C ARG A 7 32.02 -7.52 2.28
N GLY A 8 31.16 -7.68 3.28
CA GLY A 8 30.20 -8.78 3.34
C GLY A 8 29.21 -8.78 2.17
N ILE A 9 28.71 -7.60 1.78
CA ILE A 9 27.84 -7.43 0.60
C ILE A 9 28.61 -7.78 -0.67
N GLN A 10 29.81 -7.24 -0.87
CA GLN A 10 30.65 -7.53 -2.03
C GLN A 10 30.96 -9.03 -2.16
N ALA A 11 31.34 -9.69 -1.06
CA ALA A 11 31.57 -11.13 -1.03
C ALA A 11 30.29 -11.91 -1.39
N TYR A 12 29.12 -11.47 -0.93
CA TYR A 12 27.85 -12.10 -1.26
C TYR A 12 27.53 -11.99 -2.76
N GLU A 13 27.72 -10.80 -3.33
CA GLU A 13 27.52 -10.53 -4.77
C GLU A 13 28.51 -11.31 -5.64
N ALA A 14 29.76 -11.45 -5.19
CA ALA A 14 30.78 -12.31 -5.78
C ALA A 14 30.53 -13.81 -5.57
N LYS A 15 29.41 -14.19 -4.93
CA LYS A 15 29.03 -15.57 -4.59
C LYS A 15 30.01 -16.28 -3.65
N GLN A 16 30.86 -15.53 -2.96
CA GLN A 16 31.77 -16.02 -1.92
C GLN A 16 31.01 -16.16 -0.58
N TYR A 17 29.99 -17.01 -0.57
CA TYR A 17 29.01 -17.03 0.53
C TYR A 17 29.62 -17.39 1.89
N ASN A 18 30.65 -18.23 1.95
CA ASN A 18 31.32 -18.55 3.22
C ASN A 18 32.02 -17.32 3.82
N GLU A 19 32.59 -16.47 2.98
CA GLU A 19 33.24 -15.23 3.41
C GLU A 19 32.19 -14.20 3.82
N ALA A 20 31.17 -13.99 2.99
CA ALA A 20 30.04 -13.12 3.30
C ALA A 20 29.39 -13.48 4.65
N TYR A 21 29.18 -14.78 4.91
CA TYR A 21 28.60 -15.26 6.15
C TYR A 21 29.44 -14.85 7.36
N LYS A 22 30.77 -15.04 7.29
CA LYS A 22 31.70 -14.67 8.36
C LYS A 22 31.66 -13.16 8.62
N LEU A 23 31.73 -12.36 7.56
CA LEU A 23 31.71 -10.90 7.64
C LEU A 23 30.39 -10.38 8.22
N PHE A 24 29.25 -10.89 7.78
CA PHE A 24 27.97 -10.51 8.39
C PHE A 24 27.84 -10.98 9.84
N LYS A 25 28.33 -12.18 10.17
CA LYS A 25 28.30 -12.70 11.54
C LYS A 25 29.09 -11.82 12.50
N GLU A 26 30.25 -11.35 12.08
CA GLU A 26 31.13 -10.46 12.84
C GLU A 26 30.41 -9.18 13.28
N VAL A 27 29.66 -8.54 12.39
CA VAL A 27 28.99 -7.25 12.68
C VAL A 27 27.53 -7.40 13.13
N SER A 28 26.97 -8.60 13.08
CA SER A 28 25.55 -8.87 13.43
C SER A 28 25.09 -8.41 14.81
N PRO A 29 25.92 -8.41 15.89
CA PRO A 29 25.45 -7.97 17.21
C PRO A 29 24.99 -6.50 17.27
N SER A 30 25.48 -5.66 16.36
CA SER A 30 25.18 -4.22 16.34
C SER A 30 24.69 -3.72 14.97
N ASN A 31 24.36 -4.62 14.04
CA ASN A 31 23.94 -4.26 12.69
C ASN A 31 22.73 -5.08 12.24
N ALA A 32 21.57 -4.43 12.21
CA ALA A 32 20.29 -5.03 11.81
C ALA A 32 20.28 -5.52 10.35
N ASN A 33 21.01 -4.86 9.46
CA ASN A 33 21.15 -5.30 8.07
C ASN A 33 22.01 -6.56 7.95
N ALA A 34 23.01 -6.73 8.82
CA ALA A 34 23.79 -7.97 8.87
C ALA A 34 22.96 -9.14 9.40
N LEU A 35 22.15 -8.92 10.45
CA LEU A 35 21.17 -9.91 10.93
C LEU A 35 20.19 -10.31 9.81
N MET A 36 19.65 -9.33 9.08
CA MET A 36 18.79 -9.56 7.91
C MET A 36 19.49 -10.42 6.85
N ASN A 37 20.74 -10.09 6.48
CA ASN A 37 21.49 -10.85 5.49
C ASN A 37 21.79 -12.29 5.95
N LEU A 38 22.15 -12.48 7.23
CA LEU A 38 22.32 -13.82 7.79
C LEU A 38 21.01 -14.61 7.75
N GLY A 39 19.87 -13.98 8.06
CA GLY A 39 18.56 -14.62 7.96
C GLY A 39 18.27 -15.10 6.53
N LEU A 40 18.55 -14.25 5.53
CA LEU A 40 18.42 -14.62 4.12
C LEU A 40 19.39 -15.74 3.70
N MET A 41 20.59 -15.78 4.28
CA MET A 41 21.57 -16.84 4.03
C MET A 41 21.12 -18.18 4.59
N HIS A 42 20.63 -18.21 5.83
CA HIS A 42 20.01 -19.40 6.44
C HIS A 42 18.78 -19.87 5.67
N MET A 43 17.93 -18.96 5.21
CA MET A 43 16.77 -19.31 4.39
C MET A 43 17.16 -19.98 3.06
N LYS A 44 18.32 -19.63 2.49
CA LYS A 44 18.77 -20.10 1.17
C LYS A 44 19.91 -21.14 1.24
N GLY A 45 20.37 -21.52 2.43
CA GLY A 45 21.56 -22.37 2.60
C GLY A 45 22.83 -21.80 1.96
N ARG A 46 23.01 -20.47 1.97
CA ARG A 46 24.16 -19.81 1.34
C ARG A 46 25.25 -19.58 2.38
N GLY A 47 26.37 -20.29 2.27
CA GLY A 47 27.48 -20.17 3.21
C GLY A 47 27.20 -20.79 4.59
N CYS A 48 26.06 -21.46 4.74
CA CYS A 48 25.61 -22.19 5.91
C CYS A 48 24.60 -23.28 5.50
N VAL A 49 24.23 -24.14 6.44
CA VAL A 49 23.12 -25.09 6.23
C VAL A 49 21.81 -24.30 6.13
N GLN A 50 20.88 -24.76 5.29
CA GLN A 50 19.56 -24.15 5.21
C GLN A 50 18.77 -24.42 6.50
N ASP A 51 18.29 -23.37 7.13
CA ASP A 51 17.59 -23.43 8.41
C ASP A 51 16.56 -22.29 8.52
N THR A 52 15.29 -22.63 8.27
CA THR A 52 14.17 -21.68 8.29
C THR A 52 13.87 -21.14 9.69
N PRO A 53 13.84 -21.97 10.77
CA PRO A 53 13.76 -21.48 12.14
C PRO A 53 14.85 -20.45 12.49
N THR A 54 16.12 -20.74 12.21
CA THR A 54 17.22 -19.81 12.49
C THR A 54 17.08 -18.51 11.67
N ALA A 55 16.63 -18.61 10.42
CA ALA A 55 16.36 -17.43 9.59
C ALA A 55 15.32 -16.51 10.23
N MET A 56 14.24 -17.09 10.76
CA MET A 56 13.18 -16.32 11.41
C MET A 56 13.68 -15.61 12.67
N GLU A 57 14.42 -16.27 13.55
CA GLU A 57 14.99 -15.64 14.74
C GLU A 57 15.90 -14.44 14.39
N LEU A 58 16.65 -14.57 13.29
CA LEU A 58 17.51 -13.49 12.81
C LEU A 58 16.69 -12.32 12.26
N PHE A 59 15.59 -12.58 11.56
CA PHE A 59 14.67 -11.54 11.11
C PHE A 59 13.96 -10.86 12.29
N GLU A 60 13.54 -11.59 13.31
CA GLU A 60 12.94 -11.02 14.53
C GLU A 60 13.90 -10.08 15.24
N LYS A 61 15.17 -10.49 15.42
CA LYS A 61 16.22 -9.64 16.01
C LYS A 61 16.49 -8.39 15.17
N ALA A 62 16.52 -8.54 13.83
CA ALA A 62 16.70 -7.41 12.93
C ALA A 62 15.50 -6.45 12.98
N ALA A 63 14.26 -6.96 12.97
CA ALA A 63 13.05 -6.16 13.04
C ALA A 63 12.94 -5.41 14.38
N ALA A 64 13.29 -6.05 15.50
CA ALA A 64 13.32 -5.44 16.83
C ALA A 64 14.31 -4.27 16.95
N THR A 65 15.30 -4.20 16.06
CA THR A 65 16.28 -3.09 15.98
C THR A 65 15.96 -2.09 14.86
N GLY A 66 14.75 -2.16 14.29
CA GLY A 66 14.25 -1.21 13.30
C GLY A 66 14.52 -1.57 11.84
N SER A 67 14.97 -2.80 11.52
CA SER A 67 15.17 -3.22 10.14
C SER A 67 13.84 -3.38 9.40
N VAL A 68 13.52 -2.41 8.56
CA VAL A 68 12.33 -2.41 7.70
C VAL A 68 12.30 -3.61 6.74
N PRO A 69 13.41 -4.01 6.07
CA PRO A 69 13.42 -5.23 5.26
C PRO A 69 13.13 -6.50 6.06
N ALA A 70 13.55 -6.56 7.33
CA ALA A 70 13.27 -7.71 8.19
C ALA A 70 11.80 -7.77 8.62
N MET A 71 11.18 -6.62 8.93
CA MET A 71 9.74 -6.54 9.14
C MET A 71 8.98 -7.08 7.92
N PHE A 72 9.35 -6.64 6.72
CA PHE A 72 8.72 -7.16 5.50
C PHE A 72 8.94 -8.67 5.32
N ALA A 73 10.15 -9.17 5.57
CA ALA A 73 10.45 -10.60 5.49
C ALA A 73 9.62 -11.44 6.47
N LEU A 74 9.42 -10.96 7.70
CA LEU A 74 8.55 -11.61 8.68
C LEU A 74 7.10 -11.64 8.20
N GLY A 75 6.61 -10.55 7.62
CA GLY A 75 5.29 -10.52 6.98
C GLY A 75 5.14 -11.62 5.92
N THR A 76 6.16 -11.80 5.07
CA THR A 76 6.19 -12.88 4.06
C THR A 76 6.28 -14.27 4.68
N PHE A 77 6.99 -14.44 5.80
CA PHE A 77 7.06 -15.72 6.50
C PHE A 77 5.68 -16.19 6.97
N TYR A 78 4.91 -15.29 7.56
CA TYR A 78 3.55 -15.61 8.02
C TYR A 78 2.55 -15.73 6.88
N GLU A 79 2.64 -14.88 5.85
CA GLU A 79 1.78 -14.96 4.65
C GLU A 79 1.94 -16.30 3.91
N LYS A 80 3.17 -16.83 3.87
CA LYS A 80 3.48 -18.10 3.18
C LYS A 80 3.48 -19.33 4.09
N GLY A 81 3.23 -19.15 5.39
CA GLY A 81 3.27 -20.23 6.37
C GLY A 81 4.64 -20.89 6.58
N LEU A 82 5.73 -20.15 6.39
CA LEU A 82 7.10 -20.67 6.50
C LEU A 82 7.56 -20.93 7.94
N HIS A 83 6.86 -20.38 8.94
CA HIS A 83 7.20 -20.55 10.35
C HIS A 83 6.80 -21.93 10.92
N ALA A 84 5.59 -22.39 10.59
CA ALA A 84 4.99 -23.59 11.19
C ALA A 84 4.14 -24.41 10.20
N GLY A 85 4.30 -24.18 8.90
CA GLY A 85 3.48 -24.81 7.85
C GLY A 85 2.08 -24.22 7.71
N ASN A 86 1.72 -23.21 8.50
CA ASN A 86 0.38 -22.59 8.51
C ASN A 86 0.46 -21.10 8.19
N ILE A 87 -0.40 -20.64 7.29
CA ILE A 87 -0.58 -19.23 6.97
C ILE A 87 -1.18 -18.49 8.17
N ASP A 88 -0.62 -17.33 8.50
CA ASP A 88 -1.14 -16.43 9.55
C ASP A 88 -1.24 -15.00 9.00
N ASN A 89 -2.42 -14.67 8.45
CA ASN A 89 -2.65 -13.36 7.84
C ASN A 89 -2.71 -12.21 8.86
N GLU A 90 -3.00 -12.50 10.13
CA GLU A 90 -2.99 -11.47 11.18
C GLU A 90 -1.56 -11.03 11.51
N LYS A 91 -0.66 -12.00 11.69
CA LYS A 91 0.77 -11.70 11.89
C LYS A 91 1.40 -11.14 10.63
N ALA A 92 1.04 -11.64 9.45
CA ALA A 92 1.49 -11.07 8.19
C ALA A 92 1.10 -9.58 8.10
N LEU A 93 -0.16 -9.26 8.40
CA LEU A 93 -0.64 -7.87 8.42
C LEU A 93 0.11 -7.02 9.45
N HIS A 94 0.34 -7.54 10.65
CA HIS A 94 1.10 -6.83 11.69
C HIS A 94 2.48 -6.38 11.20
N PHE A 95 3.26 -7.31 10.64
CA PHE A 95 4.62 -7.03 10.18
C PHE A 95 4.66 -6.21 8.89
N TYR A 96 3.76 -6.48 7.94
CA TYR A 96 3.65 -5.66 6.72
C TYR A 96 3.24 -4.23 7.05
N LYS A 97 2.34 -4.02 8.01
CA LYS A 97 1.97 -2.69 8.49
C LYS A 97 3.16 -1.97 9.10
N GLN A 98 3.94 -2.63 9.96
CA GLN A 98 5.17 -2.04 10.51
C GLN A 98 6.15 -1.61 9.41
N ALA A 99 6.34 -2.45 8.39
CA ALA A 99 7.17 -2.08 7.24
C ALA A 99 6.57 -0.89 6.46
N ALA A 100 5.26 -0.90 6.22
CA ALA A 100 4.53 0.15 5.50
C ALA A 100 4.62 1.51 6.19
N ASP A 101 4.46 1.53 7.51
CA ASP A 101 4.56 2.72 8.37
C ASP A 101 6.00 3.29 8.37
N ASN A 102 7.00 2.47 8.03
CA ASN A 102 8.38 2.88 7.79
C ASN A 102 8.70 3.04 6.28
N ALA A 103 7.71 3.45 5.49
CA ALA A 103 7.82 3.77 4.07
C ALA A 103 8.25 2.60 3.15
N HIS A 104 8.11 1.34 3.58
CA HIS A 104 8.36 0.20 2.69
C HIS A 104 7.22 0.05 1.67
N VAL A 105 7.51 0.37 0.41
CA VAL A 105 6.51 0.42 -0.67
C VAL A 105 5.78 -0.91 -0.88
N GLU A 106 6.52 -2.01 -0.94
CA GLU A 106 5.90 -3.34 -1.08
C GLU A 106 5.12 -3.74 0.20
N GLY A 107 5.54 -3.21 1.36
CA GLY A 107 4.82 -3.40 2.62
C GLY A 107 3.48 -2.68 2.61
N GLN A 108 3.43 -1.46 2.05
CA GLN A 108 2.19 -0.70 1.85
C GLN A 108 1.23 -1.49 0.94
N LEU A 109 1.69 -1.95 -0.23
CA LEU A 109 0.90 -2.78 -1.13
C LEU A 109 0.32 -4.02 -0.41
N LYS A 110 1.17 -4.81 0.26
CA LYS A 110 0.75 -6.02 0.96
C LYS A 110 -0.24 -5.74 2.09
N THR A 111 -0.02 -4.67 2.85
CA THR A 111 -0.93 -4.22 3.90
C THR A 111 -2.30 -3.86 3.31
N GLY A 112 -2.31 -3.10 2.21
CA GLY A 112 -3.53 -2.71 1.52
C GLY A 112 -4.32 -3.91 0.98
N LEU A 113 -3.64 -4.89 0.38
CA LEU A 113 -4.26 -6.13 -0.11
C LEU A 113 -4.87 -6.96 1.02
N LEU A 114 -4.20 -7.07 2.17
CA LEU A 114 -4.74 -7.80 3.33
C LEU A 114 -5.96 -7.09 3.94
N TYR A 115 -5.96 -5.75 4.03
CA TYR A 115 -7.15 -5.01 4.45
C TYR A 115 -8.31 -5.17 3.46
N LYS A 116 -8.03 -5.22 2.15
CA LYS A 116 -9.04 -5.49 1.13
C LYS A 116 -9.67 -6.87 1.31
N GLN A 117 -8.87 -7.90 1.59
CA GLN A 117 -9.37 -9.25 1.88
C GLN A 117 -10.23 -9.32 3.15
N LYS A 118 -9.95 -8.44 4.12
CA LYS A 118 -10.75 -8.25 5.34
C LYS A 118 -11.95 -7.31 5.15
N GLU A 119 -12.27 -6.94 3.91
CA GLU A 119 -13.37 -6.03 3.57
C GLU A 119 -13.26 -4.64 4.24
N ASN A 120 -12.06 -4.25 4.68
CA ASN A 120 -11.79 -2.92 5.21
C ASN A 120 -11.25 -2.02 4.10
N LEU A 121 -12.16 -1.53 3.27
CA LEU A 121 -11.83 -0.75 2.07
C LEU A 121 -11.13 0.58 2.37
N ALA A 122 -11.47 1.25 3.48
CA ALA A 122 -10.86 2.53 3.84
C ALA A 122 -9.36 2.36 4.16
N GLU A 123 -9.02 1.36 4.98
CA GLU A 123 -7.62 1.03 5.26
C GLU A 123 -6.90 0.52 4.01
N ALA A 124 -7.56 -0.33 3.21
CA ALA A 124 -7.02 -0.82 1.96
C ALA A 124 -6.63 0.32 1.01
N MET A 125 -7.56 1.25 0.76
CA MET A 125 -7.35 2.43 -0.08
C MET A 125 -6.22 3.28 0.46
N ARG A 126 -6.14 3.54 1.77
CA ARG A 126 -5.07 4.36 2.34
C ARG A 126 -3.69 3.82 1.98
N TYR A 127 -3.45 2.52 2.20
CA TYR A 127 -2.14 1.93 1.89
C TYR A 127 -1.90 1.78 0.40
N LEU A 128 -2.91 1.43 -0.40
CA LEU A 128 -2.76 1.27 -1.84
C LEU A 128 -2.52 2.61 -2.55
N ILE A 129 -3.20 3.68 -2.16
CA ILE A 129 -2.95 5.05 -2.65
C ILE A 129 -1.50 5.44 -2.34
N THR A 130 -1.05 5.20 -1.10
CA THR A 130 0.33 5.51 -0.69
C THR A 130 1.35 4.71 -1.51
N ALA A 131 1.13 3.41 -1.71
CA ALA A 131 1.99 2.57 -2.55
C ALA A 131 2.03 3.05 -4.00
N ALA A 132 0.87 3.43 -4.57
CA ALA A 132 0.77 3.94 -5.94
C ALA A 132 1.53 5.26 -6.13
N TYR A 133 1.46 6.18 -5.16
CA TYR A 133 2.26 7.41 -5.15
C TYR A 133 3.75 7.14 -5.02
N ASN A 134 4.13 6.07 -4.33
CA ASN A 134 5.51 5.59 -4.26
C ASN A 134 5.90 4.68 -5.44
N ASN A 135 5.24 4.83 -6.60
CA ASN A 135 5.52 4.15 -7.86
C ASN A 135 5.39 2.61 -7.82
N ASN A 136 4.58 2.06 -6.92
CA ASN A 136 4.24 0.64 -6.99
C ASN A 136 3.25 0.38 -8.13
N THR A 137 3.69 -0.36 -9.15
CA THR A 137 2.91 -0.60 -10.38
C THR A 137 1.65 -1.43 -10.13
N GLN A 138 1.70 -2.41 -9.21
CA GLN A 138 0.51 -3.18 -8.85
C GLN A 138 -0.53 -2.30 -8.15
N ALA A 139 -0.10 -1.45 -7.22
CA ALA A 139 -1.00 -0.50 -6.57
C ALA A 139 -1.59 0.52 -7.57
N GLN A 140 -0.79 1.01 -8.53
CA GLN A 140 -1.28 1.88 -9.61
C GLN A 140 -2.32 1.20 -10.50
N SER A 141 -2.23 -0.13 -10.69
CA SER A 141 -3.28 -0.88 -11.40
C SER A 141 -4.56 -1.11 -10.58
N LEU A 142 -4.48 -0.96 -9.25
CA LEU A 142 -5.59 -1.17 -8.31
C LEU A 142 -6.28 0.14 -7.91
N ILE A 143 -5.62 1.29 -8.08
CA ILE A 143 -6.12 2.62 -7.73
C ILE A 143 -6.12 3.49 -8.98
N THR A 144 -7.29 3.91 -9.41
CA THR A 144 -7.42 4.97 -10.42
C THR A 144 -7.46 6.33 -9.72
N TYR A 145 -6.61 7.26 -10.16
CA TYR A 145 -6.57 8.65 -9.69
C TYR A 145 -7.09 9.57 -10.79
N VAL A 146 -8.03 10.45 -10.44
CA VAL A 146 -8.53 11.50 -11.34
C VAL A 146 -8.59 12.82 -10.60
N SER A 147 -8.07 13.90 -11.20
CA SER A 147 -8.13 15.24 -10.65
C SER A 147 -8.25 16.30 -11.74
N ASN A 148 -8.86 17.42 -11.38
CA ASN A 148 -9.08 18.62 -12.18
C ASN A 148 -8.32 19.84 -11.66
N LYS A 149 -7.31 19.63 -10.82
CA LYS A 149 -6.53 20.70 -10.17
C LYS A 149 -5.85 21.65 -11.18
N GLU A 150 -5.60 21.18 -12.40
CA GLU A 150 -5.01 22.01 -13.46
C GLU A 150 -6.08 22.90 -14.11
N GLY A 151 -6.18 24.16 -13.65
CA GLY A 151 -6.92 25.22 -14.37
C GLY A 151 -8.13 25.83 -13.67
N ALA A 152 -8.48 25.40 -12.46
CA ALA A 152 -9.62 25.94 -11.73
C ALA A 152 -9.25 27.11 -10.80
N THR A 153 -9.63 28.33 -11.19
CA THR A 153 -9.45 29.56 -10.38
C THR A 153 -10.64 29.89 -9.49
N ILE A 154 -11.76 29.18 -9.63
CA ILE A 154 -13.02 29.45 -8.93
C ILE A 154 -13.29 28.29 -7.97
N THR A 155 -13.35 28.61 -6.67
CA THR A 155 -13.71 27.68 -5.60
C THR A 155 -15.18 27.85 -5.21
N ASN A 156 -15.81 26.75 -4.78
CA ASN A 156 -17.17 26.77 -4.25
C ASN A 156 -17.16 27.22 -2.78
N SER A 157 -17.11 28.53 -2.56
CA SER A 157 -17.06 29.12 -1.22
C SER A 157 -18.19 28.64 -0.29
N ALA A 158 -19.39 28.39 -0.83
CA ALA A 158 -20.51 27.87 -0.06
C ALA A 158 -20.22 26.47 0.49
N PHE A 159 -19.70 25.57 -0.36
CA PHE A 159 -19.29 24.22 0.07
C PHE A 159 -18.14 24.27 1.10
N HIS A 160 -17.11 25.09 0.85
CA HIS A 160 -15.97 25.24 1.76
C HIS A 160 -16.31 25.91 3.10
N SER A 161 -17.42 26.64 3.18
CA SER A 161 -17.90 27.22 4.45
C SER A 161 -18.53 26.20 5.41
N LEU A 162 -18.83 25.00 4.92
CA LEU A 162 -19.41 23.91 5.71
C LEU A 162 -18.33 23.18 6.50
N ASP A 163 -18.73 22.59 7.63
CA ASP A 163 -17.88 21.63 8.33
C ASP A 163 -17.72 20.32 7.52
N ALA A 164 -16.70 19.52 7.87
CA ALA A 164 -16.33 18.31 7.13
C ALA A 164 -17.45 17.26 7.10
N GLU A 165 -18.27 17.16 8.14
CA GLU A 165 -19.40 16.21 8.19
C GLU A 165 -20.50 16.62 7.22
N ARG A 166 -20.83 17.91 7.15
CA ARG A 166 -21.79 18.44 6.18
C ARG A 166 -21.29 18.32 4.75
N GLN A 167 -20.01 18.59 4.51
CA GLN A 167 -19.39 18.37 3.20
C GLN A 167 -19.51 16.90 2.77
N LYS A 168 -19.14 15.97 3.67
CA LYS A 168 -19.27 14.53 3.44
C LYS A 168 -20.72 14.10 3.17
N ALA A 169 -21.68 14.66 3.91
CA ALA A 169 -23.09 14.35 3.72
C ALA A 169 -23.61 14.82 2.35
N LEU A 170 -23.17 15.99 1.87
CA LEU A 170 -23.49 16.46 0.52
C LEU A 170 -22.87 15.57 -0.56
N VAL A 171 -21.61 15.17 -0.38
CA VAL A 171 -20.93 14.23 -1.27
C VAL A 171 -21.69 12.90 -1.35
N ALA A 172 -22.07 12.34 -0.19
CA ALA A 172 -22.85 11.12 -0.14
C ALA A 172 -24.21 11.29 -0.84
N ASN A 173 -24.92 12.40 -0.58
CA ASN A 173 -26.20 12.67 -1.23
C ASN A 173 -26.09 12.80 -2.75
N LEU A 174 -25.04 13.46 -3.26
CA LEU A 174 -24.75 13.51 -4.69
C LEU A 174 -24.58 12.11 -5.28
N ILE A 175 -23.81 11.25 -4.62
CA ILE A 175 -23.58 9.89 -5.06
C ILE A 175 -24.88 9.10 -5.12
N GLU A 176 -25.70 9.15 -4.07
CA GLU A 176 -26.97 8.42 -4.01
C GLU A 176 -27.98 8.89 -5.05
N THR A 177 -28.10 10.21 -5.25
CA THR A 177 -29.20 10.80 -6.03
C THR A 177 -28.87 10.97 -7.51
N GLN A 178 -27.60 11.18 -7.86
CA GLN A 178 -27.21 11.48 -9.25
C GLN A 178 -26.34 10.39 -9.86
N ILE A 179 -25.39 9.82 -9.10
CA ILE A 179 -24.39 8.91 -9.67
C ILE A 179 -24.85 7.46 -9.67
N LYS A 180 -25.33 6.94 -8.54
CA LYS A 180 -25.76 5.53 -8.41
C LYS A 180 -26.84 5.13 -9.43
N PRO A 181 -27.89 5.94 -9.70
CA PRO A 181 -28.90 5.58 -10.69
C PRO A 181 -28.32 5.41 -12.11
N ILE A 182 -27.32 6.21 -12.47
CA ILE A 182 -26.64 6.13 -13.76
C ILE A 182 -25.85 4.83 -13.87
N LEU A 183 -25.08 4.46 -12.84
CA LEU A 183 -24.27 3.23 -12.88
C LEU A 183 -25.11 1.95 -12.78
N ALA A 184 -26.26 2.03 -12.10
CA ALA A 184 -27.17 0.90 -11.94
C ALA A 184 -27.80 0.45 -13.28
N SER A 185 -27.97 1.34 -14.26
CA SER A 185 -28.51 0.97 -15.58
C SER A 185 -27.63 -0.04 -16.31
N ASP A 186 -26.33 -0.01 -16.02
CA ASP A 186 -25.31 -0.80 -16.70
C ASP A 186 -24.85 -2.01 -15.85
N GLY A 187 -25.59 -2.32 -14.78
CA GLY A 187 -25.26 -3.43 -13.87
C GLY A 187 -24.04 -3.15 -12.98
N GLY A 188 -23.62 -1.89 -12.90
CA GLY A 188 -22.57 -1.41 -12.01
C GLY A 188 -23.12 -0.72 -10.76
N GLY A 189 -22.22 -0.15 -9.98
CA GLY A 189 -22.54 0.63 -8.80
C GLY A 189 -21.29 1.29 -8.23
N ILE A 190 -21.49 2.15 -7.25
CA ILE A 190 -20.39 2.83 -6.57
C ILE A 190 -20.76 3.10 -5.12
N GLU A 191 -19.77 3.06 -4.24
CA GLU A 191 -19.92 3.40 -2.83
C GLU A 191 -18.88 4.42 -2.38
N LEU A 192 -19.31 5.33 -1.51
CA LEU A 192 -18.41 6.24 -0.83
C LEU A 192 -17.64 5.49 0.27
N VAL A 193 -16.34 5.30 0.07
CA VAL A 193 -15.46 4.68 1.06
C VAL A 193 -15.00 5.70 2.09
N ASN A 194 -14.57 6.88 1.62
CA ASN A 194 -14.07 7.94 2.50
C ASN A 194 -14.18 9.33 1.85
N TYR A 195 -14.12 10.36 2.69
CA TYR A 195 -14.06 11.75 2.28
C TYR A 195 -13.05 12.50 3.15
N ILE A 196 -12.17 13.28 2.52
CA ILE A 196 -11.20 14.15 3.21
C ILE A 196 -11.45 15.59 2.76
N ALA A 197 -11.85 16.43 3.72
CA ALA A 197 -12.00 17.87 3.51
C ALA A 197 -10.65 18.56 3.32
N GLY A 198 -10.66 19.74 2.69
CA GLY A 198 -9.48 20.57 2.48
C GLY A 198 -9.64 21.47 1.26
N GLU A 199 -8.60 22.23 0.93
CA GLU A 199 -8.59 23.11 -0.26
C GLU A 199 -8.82 22.34 -1.57
N THR A 200 -8.39 21.07 -1.60
CA THR A 200 -8.71 20.12 -2.66
C THR A 200 -9.36 18.89 -2.01
N PRO A 201 -10.69 18.85 -1.90
CA PRO A 201 -11.40 17.73 -1.32
C PRO A 201 -11.04 16.41 -2.01
N GLN A 202 -10.90 15.35 -1.23
CA GLN A 202 -10.61 14.01 -1.74
C GLN A 202 -11.81 13.11 -1.50
N VAL A 203 -12.26 12.42 -2.55
CA VAL A 203 -13.38 11.49 -2.51
C VAL A 203 -12.88 10.11 -2.89
N TRP A 204 -13.07 9.15 -1.99
CA TRP A 204 -12.60 7.78 -2.18
C TRP A 204 -13.82 6.91 -2.44
N LEU A 205 -13.83 6.25 -3.60
CA LEU A 205 -14.97 5.52 -4.11
C LEU A 205 -14.56 4.09 -4.43
N SER A 206 -15.46 3.14 -4.19
CA SER A 206 -15.30 1.75 -4.63
C SER A 206 -16.35 1.40 -5.67
N TYR A 207 -15.92 0.82 -6.79
CA TYR A 207 -16.85 0.31 -7.80
C TYR A 207 -17.44 -1.03 -7.39
N LEU A 208 -18.74 -1.17 -7.63
CA LEU A 208 -19.49 -2.40 -7.45
C LEU A 208 -19.89 -2.96 -8.82
N GLY A 209 -19.81 -4.28 -8.98
CA GLY A 209 -20.35 -4.96 -10.16
C GLY A 209 -19.44 -5.01 -11.38
N ALA A 210 -19.99 -5.55 -12.47
CA ALA A 210 -19.27 -5.80 -13.71
C ALA A 210 -19.26 -4.54 -14.59
N CYS A 211 -18.51 -3.51 -14.20
CA CYS A 211 -18.06 -2.54 -15.21
C CYS A 211 -16.93 -3.21 -16.03
N SER A 212 -17.32 -4.20 -16.83
CA SER A 212 -16.46 -4.83 -17.81
C SER A 212 -16.18 -3.83 -18.93
N GLY A 213 -15.21 -2.94 -18.74
CA GLY A 213 -14.52 -2.28 -19.85
C GLY A 213 -15.04 -0.93 -20.34
N CYS A 214 -15.44 -0.01 -19.46
CA CYS A 214 -15.51 1.40 -19.89
C CYS A 214 -14.09 1.95 -20.01
N HIS A 215 -13.66 2.12 -21.25
CA HIS A 215 -12.33 2.57 -21.65
C HIS A 215 -11.99 3.90 -20.97
N LEU A 216 -10.79 3.99 -20.39
CA LEU A 216 -10.17 5.21 -19.87
C LEU A 216 -9.79 6.15 -21.03
N GLY A 217 -10.78 6.65 -21.76
CA GLY A 217 -10.67 7.81 -22.66
C GLY A 217 -11.56 8.94 -22.16
N SER A 218 -11.63 10.09 -22.85
CA SER A 218 -12.40 11.30 -22.46
C SER A 218 -13.93 11.14 -22.36
N THR A 219 -14.42 9.89 -22.34
CA THR A 219 -15.79 9.43 -22.13
C THR A 219 -15.82 8.34 -21.05
N SER A 220 -14.80 8.29 -20.18
CA SER A 220 -14.65 7.26 -19.16
C SER A 220 -15.60 7.50 -17.99
N THR A 221 -15.99 6.43 -17.28
CA THR A 221 -16.78 6.55 -16.05
C THR A 221 -16.09 7.48 -15.05
N ALA A 222 -14.76 7.52 -15.04
CA ALA A 222 -13.98 8.37 -14.17
C ALA A 222 -14.10 9.87 -14.53
N ASP A 223 -14.12 10.22 -15.83
CA ASP A 223 -14.36 11.60 -16.29
C ASP A 223 -15.80 12.03 -16.04
N MET A 224 -16.77 11.14 -16.29
CA MET A 224 -18.18 11.37 -15.99
C MET A 224 -18.39 11.65 -14.49
N LEU A 225 -17.76 10.85 -13.61
CA LEU A 225 -17.78 11.11 -12.18
C LEU A 225 -17.19 12.49 -11.88
N LEU A 226 -15.99 12.77 -12.41
CA LEU A 226 -15.32 14.05 -12.18
C LEU A 226 -16.18 15.25 -12.55
N GLU A 227 -16.94 15.21 -13.65
CA GLU A 227 -17.85 16.29 -14.07
C GLU A 227 -18.99 16.55 -13.06
N HIS A 228 -19.59 15.49 -12.50
CA HIS A 228 -20.63 15.63 -11.47
C HIS A 228 -20.04 16.27 -10.20
N PHE A 229 -18.86 15.81 -9.76
CA PHE A 229 -18.17 16.36 -8.60
C PHE A 229 -17.74 17.81 -8.83
N GLN A 230 -17.29 18.16 -10.04
CA GLN A 230 -16.94 19.52 -10.44
C GLN A 230 -18.10 20.50 -10.32
N THR A 231 -19.26 20.08 -10.80
CA THR A 231 -20.44 20.94 -10.88
C THR A 231 -21.04 21.20 -9.50
N MET A 232 -21.00 20.20 -8.63
CA MET A 232 -21.75 20.23 -7.37
C MET A 232 -20.90 20.51 -6.13
N ILE A 233 -19.62 20.13 -6.14
CA ILE A 233 -18.74 20.22 -4.97
C ILE A 233 -17.71 21.30 -5.18
N ASP A 234 -16.72 21.08 -6.04
CA ASP A 234 -15.68 22.07 -6.34
C ASP A 234 -14.98 21.75 -7.65
N LYS A 235 -14.51 22.79 -8.34
CA LYS A 235 -13.67 22.65 -9.53
C LYS A 235 -12.25 22.13 -9.24
N ASN A 236 -11.89 21.97 -7.97
CA ASN A 236 -10.67 21.34 -7.49
C ASN A 236 -11.03 20.17 -6.56
N VAL A 237 -11.13 18.97 -7.11
CA VAL A 237 -11.44 17.72 -6.39
C VAL A 237 -10.49 16.62 -6.86
N ILE A 238 -10.19 15.69 -5.96
CA ILE A 238 -9.44 14.47 -6.26
C ILE A 238 -10.35 13.27 -6.04
N LEU A 239 -10.43 12.41 -7.04
CA LEU A 239 -11.15 11.14 -6.96
C LEU A 239 -10.14 10.00 -6.95
N TYR A 240 -10.30 9.08 -5.99
CA TYR A 240 -9.64 7.78 -5.99
C TYR A 240 -10.69 6.69 -6.16
N LEU A 241 -10.45 5.78 -7.09
CA LEU A 241 -11.37 4.69 -7.43
C LEU A 241 -10.65 3.35 -7.27
N MET A 242 -11.30 2.39 -6.61
CA MET A 242 -10.86 1.00 -6.43
C MET A 242 -11.94 0.02 -6.87
#